data_AF-X0YH27-F1
#
_entry.id   AF-X0YH27-F1
#
_cell.length_a   1.000
_cell.length_b   1.000
_cell.length_c   1.000
_cell.angle_alpha   90.00
_cell.angle_beta   90.00
_cell.angle_gamma   90.00
#
_symmetry.space_group_name_H-M   'P 1'
#
loop_
_entity.id
_entity.type
_entity.pdbx_description
1 polymer ?
#
loop_
_entity_poly.entity_id
_entity_poly.type
_entity_poly.pdbx_seq_one_letter_code
_entity_poly.pdbx_strand_id
1 'polypeptide(L)'
;AVGKVNECREVMRKICAEKTTLDEVEVVYPSASSYADIFFLLAAKTDLQITFSEGIGVGFTTPGKVFSGILDWFEGGFKVSDLCRMIESGNLNLFHPGIKDVPSLQKISGYLKKAGIGWGKDRYISCLKDLINKTKKDFLQAQEKKEEKKLLRLETDLKNLKIVIPVIKKMLSFLPRFEEKDDKGIDFEALCAGASSFIKNFSSIRSELDGMAYLSLYSALDETAAMQPPHLIREEAVKRLRNQASRIKVGASKPKPGHLHLSTYKTGGYSGRENTFIVGLDQGSFPGSGLQQPLLLDDEKEKISPALQTAEESLLENIYSMAAMLAALRGRASLSYSSHDLQAERSSFPSSILLQAYRLLKGDSRLDYSALHSYLAEPVGFLTKNTDRALDDIDWWLAKIGGGKHFLNGLEAVQHTFPSLARGIFARQKREGNSISEFEGLLDFKTGKSHPIIFENMQVSASRFETLTFSSSKS
;
A
#
# COMPACT_ATOMS: atom_id res chain seq x y z
N ALA A 1 -13.24 0.46 18.70
CA ALA A 1 -13.58 0.32 17.25
C ALA A 1 -13.22 -1.09 16.79
N VAL A 2 -13.84 -1.60 15.72
CA VAL A 2 -13.55 -2.94 15.17
C VAL A 2 -12.26 -2.87 14.33
N GLY A 3 -11.11 -3.12 14.94
CA GLY A 3 -9.81 -3.04 14.27
C GLY A 3 -9.19 -1.64 14.28
N LYS A 4 -7.85 -1.59 14.19
CA LYS A 4 -7.04 -0.36 14.20
C LYS A 4 -7.42 0.62 13.09
N VAL A 5 -7.75 0.10 11.90
CA VAL A 5 -8.14 0.94 10.74
C VAL A 5 -9.44 1.69 11.02
N ASN A 6 -10.45 1.04 11.61
CA ASN A 6 -11.71 1.70 11.94
C ASN A 6 -11.56 2.66 13.12
N GLU A 7 -10.62 2.41 14.02
CA GLU A 7 -10.24 3.37 15.06
C GLU A 7 -9.67 4.66 14.46
N CYS A 8 -8.69 4.55 13.56
CA CYS A 8 -8.14 5.72 12.85
C CYS A 8 -9.20 6.46 12.04
N ARG A 9 -10.05 5.73 11.30
CA ARG A 9 -11.15 6.34 10.52
C ARG A 9 -12.11 7.08 11.44
N GLU A 10 -12.49 6.51 12.58
CA GLU A 10 -13.38 7.19 13.51
C GLU A 10 -12.79 8.48 14.08
N VAL A 11 -11.47 8.50 14.37
CA VAL A 11 -10.78 9.75 14.75
C VAL A 11 -10.96 10.81 13.66
N MET A 12 -10.70 10.46 12.39
CA MET A 12 -10.88 11.39 11.27
C MET A 12 -12.34 11.86 11.12
N ARG A 13 -13.31 10.96 11.29
CA ARG A 13 -14.74 11.31 11.23
C ARG A 13 -15.14 12.29 12.33
N LYS A 14 -14.59 12.12 13.53
CA LYS A 14 -14.82 13.07 14.64
C LYS A 14 -14.24 14.44 14.36
N ILE A 15 -13.00 14.49 13.88
CA ILE A 15 -12.34 15.75 13.49
C ILE A 15 -13.19 16.49 12.44
N CYS A 16 -13.66 15.78 11.39
CA CYS A 16 -14.51 16.38 10.36
C CYS A 16 -15.88 16.82 10.91
N ALA A 17 -16.53 16.02 11.75
CA ALA A 17 -17.86 16.31 12.28
C ALA A 17 -17.85 17.49 13.27
N GLU A 18 -16.79 17.61 14.08
CA GLU A 18 -16.60 18.70 15.04
C GLU A 18 -16.10 19.99 14.37
N LYS A 19 -15.74 19.95 13.07
CA LYS A 19 -15.17 21.06 12.30
C LYS A 19 -13.91 21.66 12.94
N THR A 20 -13.15 20.82 13.64
CA THR A 20 -11.89 21.21 14.29
C THR A 20 -10.82 21.46 13.24
N THR A 21 -10.00 22.51 13.42
CA THR A 21 -8.89 22.75 12.51
C THR A 21 -7.78 21.72 12.75
N LEU A 22 -7.11 21.28 11.68
CA LEU A 22 -6.13 20.18 11.79
C LEU A 22 -4.93 20.55 12.67
N ASP A 23 -4.58 21.83 12.76
CA ASP A 23 -3.50 22.33 13.61
C ASP A 23 -3.83 22.37 15.10
N GLU A 24 -5.10 22.18 15.49
CA GLU A 24 -5.52 22.04 16.88
C GLU A 24 -5.60 20.57 17.34
N VAL A 25 -5.26 19.62 16.46
CA VAL A 25 -5.43 18.18 16.73
C VAL A 25 -4.11 17.44 16.82
N GLU A 26 -3.90 16.67 17.89
CA GLU A 26 -2.82 15.70 18.02
C GLU A 26 -3.39 14.29 18.15
N VAL A 27 -2.79 13.31 17.47
CA VAL A 27 -3.10 11.89 17.64
C VAL A 27 -1.90 11.19 18.26
N VAL A 28 -2.13 10.61 19.44
CA VAL A 28 -1.12 9.90 20.23
C VAL A 28 -1.35 8.39 20.15
N TYR A 29 -0.30 7.62 19.91
CA TYR A 29 -0.38 6.16 19.77
C TYR A 29 0.72 5.40 20.54
N PRO A 30 0.57 4.08 20.81
CA PRO A 30 1.60 3.27 21.47
C PRO A 30 2.85 3.09 20.59
N SER A 31 4.03 3.03 21.20
CA SER A 31 5.28 2.78 20.47
C SER A 31 5.23 1.48 19.66
N ALA A 32 5.97 1.43 18.54
CA ALA A 32 6.06 0.26 17.65
C ALA A 32 4.69 -0.22 17.08
N SER A 33 3.74 0.70 16.90
CA SER A 33 2.44 0.40 16.32
C SER A 33 2.31 0.88 14.88
N SER A 34 1.39 0.26 14.13
CA SER A 34 1.10 0.60 12.73
C SER A 34 0.20 1.83 12.58
N TYR A 35 -0.10 2.57 13.66
CA TYR A 35 -1.04 3.71 13.60
C TYR A 35 -0.53 4.82 12.67
N ALA A 36 0.74 5.22 12.79
CA ALA A 36 1.35 6.21 11.89
C ALA A 36 1.21 5.81 10.42
N ASP A 37 1.48 4.54 10.11
CA ASP A 37 1.39 3.98 8.76
C ASP A 37 -0.06 3.98 8.24
N ILE A 38 -1.05 3.65 9.10
CA ILE A 38 -2.47 3.70 8.75
C ILE A 38 -2.91 5.15 8.47
N PHE A 39 -2.53 6.11 9.31
CA PHE A 39 -2.86 7.52 9.09
C PHE A 39 -2.21 8.08 7.84
N PHE A 40 -0.98 7.67 7.51
CA PHE A 40 -0.34 8.02 6.25
C PHE A 40 -1.14 7.52 5.04
N LEU A 41 -1.60 6.27 5.07
CA LEU A 41 -2.44 5.71 4.01
C LEU A 41 -3.80 6.40 3.91
N LEU A 42 -4.39 6.80 5.03
CA LEU A 42 -5.64 7.56 5.05
C LEU A 42 -5.43 8.96 4.44
N ALA A 43 -4.39 9.68 4.86
CA ALA A 43 -4.02 10.98 4.31
C ALA A 43 -3.82 10.94 2.80
N ALA A 44 -3.13 9.92 2.29
CA ALA A 44 -2.92 9.76 0.85
C ALA A 44 -4.23 9.56 0.06
N LYS A 45 -5.30 9.06 0.70
CA LYS A 45 -6.61 8.88 0.08
C LYS A 45 -7.50 10.13 0.18
N THR A 46 -7.38 10.88 1.26
CA THR A 46 -8.27 12.01 1.58
C THR A 46 -7.62 13.38 1.36
N ASP A 47 -6.38 13.42 0.86
CA ASP A 47 -5.55 14.61 0.68
C ASP A 47 -5.36 15.44 1.96
N LEU A 48 -5.34 14.76 3.12
CA LEU A 48 -5.20 15.42 4.41
C LEU A 48 -3.73 15.63 4.77
N GLN A 49 -3.45 16.83 5.27
CA GLN A 49 -2.10 17.23 5.65
C GLN A 49 -1.76 16.69 7.05
N ILE A 50 -0.71 15.88 7.13
CA ILE A 50 -0.29 15.19 8.36
C ILE A 50 1.23 15.35 8.56
N THR A 51 1.63 15.56 9.82
CA THR A 51 3.01 15.52 10.29
C THR A 51 3.20 14.37 11.29
N PHE A 52 4.40 13.79 11.36
CA PHE A 52 4.70 12.63 12.22
C PHE A 52 5.94 12.93 13.08
N SER A 53 5.88 12.71 14.39
CA SER A 53 7.02 12.96 15.29
C SER A 53 8.19 11.99 15.02
N GLU A 54 7.90 10.72 14.76
CA GLU A 54 8.89 9.66 14.49
C GLU A 54 9.03 9.32 13.00
N GLY A 55 8.16 9.86 12.14
CA GLY A 55 8.10 9.51 10.71
C GLY A 55 7.35 8.21 10.41
N ILE A 56 7.41 7.77 9.15
CA ILE A 56 6.72 6.58 8.63
C ILE A 56 7.72 5.54 8.13
N GLY A 57 7.28 4.28 8.00
CA GLY A 57 8.12 3.21 7.46
C GLY A 57 8.66 3.50 6.07
N VAL A 58 9.93 3.21 5.82
CA VAL A 58 10.56 3.42 4.50
C VAL A 58 9.83 2.68 3.36
N GLY A 59 9.14 1.58 3.66
CA GLY A 59 8.35 0.80 2.70
C GLY A 59 7.19 1.56 2.03
N PHE A 60 6.78 2.72 2.55
CA PHE A 60 5.78 3.58 1.89
C PHE A 60 6.35 4.42 0.75
N THR A 61 7.68 4.57 0.69
CA THR A 61 8.39 5.39 -0.31
C THR A 61 8.74 4.61 -1.57
N THR A 62 9.03 5.33 -2.66
CA THR A 62 9.47 4.72 -3.92
C THR A 62 10.78 3.93 -3.74
N PRO A 63 11.85 4.47 -3.12
CA PRO A 63 13.09 3.72 -2.86
C PRO A 63 12.89 2.49 -1.96
N GLY A 64 12.05 2.60 -0.92
CA GLY A 64 11.75 1.45 -0.05
C GLY A 64 11.03 0.31 -0.76
N LYS A 65 10.09 0.63 -1.66
CA LYS A 65 9.41 -0.37 -2.51
C LYS A 65 10.36 -1.04 -3.49
N VAL A 66 11.28 -0.27 -4.08
CA VAL A 66 12.34 -0.82 -4.95
C VAL A 66 13.25 -1.74 -4.15
N PHE A 67 13.69 -1.33 -2.96
CA PHE A 67 14.49 -2.15 -2.07
C PHE A 67 13.81 -3.47 -1.70
N SER A 68 12.53 -3.43 -1.28
CA SER A 68 11.76 -4.65 -1.01
C SER A 68 11.66 -5.54 -2.25
N GLY A 69 11.42 -4.96 -3.43
CA GLY A 69 11.36 -5.71 -4.69
C GLY A 69 12.68 -6.38 -5.08
N ILE A 70 13.82 -5.73 -4.81
CA ILE A 70 15.15 -6.33 -4.96
C ILE A 70 15.29 -7.56 -4.06
N LEU A 71 14.93 -7.42 -2.79
CA LEU A 71 15.03 -8.51 -1.82
C LEU A 71 14.13 -9.69 -2.18
N ASP A 72 12.89 -9.43 -2.60
CA ASP A 72 11.97 -10.49 -3.05
C ASP A 72 12.51 -11.19 -4.30
N TRP A 73 13.04 -10.43 -5.26
CA TRP A 73 13.62 -10.99 -6.49
C TRP A 73 14.87 -11.83 -6.20
N PHE A 74 15.72 -11.37 -5.28
CA PHE A 74 16.93 -12.07 -4.86
C PHE A 74 16.61 -13.35 -4.08
N GLU A 75 15.73 -13.26 -3.06
CA GLU A 75 15.28 -14.41 -2.27
C GLU A 75 14.59 -15.47 -3.13
N GLY A 76 13.77 -15.01 -4.09
CA GLY A 76 13.06 -15.86 -5.03
C GLY A 76 13.96 -16.61 -6.03
N GLY A 77 15.29 -16.43 -6.01
CA GLY A 77 16.17 -17.09 -6.96
C GLY A 77 16.22 -16.40 -8.33
N PHE A 78 15.97 -15.10 -8.37
CA PHE A 78 15.78 -14.32 -9.60
C PHE A 78 14.62 -14.82 -10.46
N LYS A 79 13.43 -15.03 -9.89
CA LYS A 79 12.23 -15.39 -10.67
C LYS A 79 11.78 -14.22 -11.55
N VAL A 80 11.33 -14.54 -12.77
CA VAL A 80 10.85 -13.50 -13.70
C VAL A 80 9.60 -12.79 -13.18
N SER A 81 8.76 -13.49 -12.42
CA SER A 81 7.53 -12.95 -11.82
C SER A 81 7.82 -11.77 -10.91
N ASP A 82 8.90 -11.85 -10.13
CA ASP A 82 9.24 -10.86 -9.11
C ASP A 82 9.79 -9.59 -9.79
N LEU A 83 10.65 -9.77 -10.81
CA LEU A 83 11.10 -8.66 -11.64
C LEU A 83 9.94 -7.99 -12.40
N CYS A 84 9.03 -8.78 -12.99
CA CYS A 84 7.85 -8.24 -13.66
C CYS A 84 6.98 -7.44 -12.69
N ARG A 85 6.75 -7.92 -11.46
CA ARG A 85 6.00 -7.20 -10.44
C ARG A 85 6.69 -5.88 -10.08
N MET A 86 8.02 -5.88 -9.93
CA MET A 86 8.79 -4.68 -9.62
C MET A 86 8.79 -3.65 -10.78
N ILE A 87 8.80 -4.11 -12.03
CA ILE A 87 8.68 -3.25 -13.22
C ILE A 87 7.26 -2.67 -13.33
N GLU A 88 6.25 -3.53 -13.18
CA GLU A 88 4.83 -3.17 -13.31
C GLU A 88 4.37 -2.23 -12.18
N SER A 89 5.05 -2.24 -11.02
CA SER A 89 4.76 -1.32 -9.91
C SER A 89 5.07 0.14 -10.25
N GLY A 90 5.81 0.40 -11.33
CA GLY A 90 6.13 1.74 -11.82
C GLY A 90 7.05 2.54 -10.90
N ASN A 91 7.77 1.91 -9.97
CA ASN A 91 8.69 2.61 -9.05
C ASN A 91 10.10 2.78 -9.66
N LEU A 92 10.38 2.08 -10.76
CA LEU A 92 11.68 2.05 -11.41
C LEU A 92 11.82 3.12 -12.50
N ASN A 93 12.96 3.80 -12.52
CA ASN A 93 13.44 4.60 -13.62
C ASN A 93 14.29 3.73 -14.56
N LEU A 94 13.63 3.07 -15.52
CA LEU A 94 14.30 2.11 -16.42
C LEU A 94 15.12 2.77 -17.54
N PHE A 95 14.73 3.97 -17.96
CA PHE A 95 15.26 4.62 -19.14
C PHE A 95 15.57 6.08 -18.84
N HIS A 96 16.66 6.59 -19.42
CA HIS A 96 16.97 8.01 -19.31
C HIS A 96 15.89 8.84 -20.06
N PRO A 97 15.44 10.00 -19.52
CA PRO A 97 14.44 10.87 -20.15
C PRO A 97 14.67 11.25 -21.63
N GLY A 98 15.88 11.08 -22.17
CA GLY A 98 16.22 11.40 -23.56
C GLY A 98 15.95 10.27 -24.58
N ILE A 99 15.59 9.05 -24.14
CA ILE A 99 15.34 7.93 -25.06
C ILE A 99 13.90 8.01 -25.57
N LYS A 100 13.73 8.31 -26.86
CA LYS A 100 12.42 8.27 -27.54
C LYS A 100 12.01 6.83 -27.88
N ASP A 101 10.70 6.60 -28.02
CA ASP A 101 10.09 5.31 -28.39
C ASP A 101 10.39 4.13 -27.44
N VAL A 102 10.43 4.38 -26.13
CA VAL A 102 10.59 3.30 -25.15
C VAL A 102 9.33 2.43 -25.03
N PRO A 103 9.47 1.10 -24.86
CA PRO A 103 8.33 0.23 -24.61
C PRO A 103 7.65 0.56 -23.28
N SER A 104 6.32 0.41 -23.23
CA SER A 104 5.59 0.50 -21.96
C SER A 104 6.01 -0.60 -20.98
N LEU A 105 5.82 -0.36 -19.68
CA LEU A 105 6.16 -1.32 -18.62
C LEU A 105 5.50 -2.69 -18.84
N GLN A 106 4.24 -2.70 -19.31
CA GLN A 106 3.51 -3.93 -19.62
C GLN A 106 4.13 -4.67 -20.82
N LYS A 107 4.63 -3.95 -21.83
CA LYS A 107 5.34 -4.57 -22.96
C LYS A 107 6.65 -5.20 -22.51
N ILE A 108 7.41 -4.53 -21.63
CA ILE A 108 8.66 -5.05 -21.06
C ILE A 108 8.39 -6.36 -20.32
N SER A 109 7.43 -6.37 -19.41
CA SER A 109 7.02 -7.59 -18.71
C SER A 109 6.50 -8.67 -19.66
N GLY A 110 5.78 -8.27 -20.72
CA GLY A 110 5.36 -9.18 -21.78
C GLY A 110 6.54 -9.86 -22.48
N TYR A 111 7.63 -9.14 -22.79
CA TYR A 111 8.83 -9.73 -23.36
C TYR A 111 9.53 -10.68 -22.38
N LEU A 112 9.67 -10.29 -21.12
CA LEU A 112 10.27 -11.12 -20.07
C LEU A 112 9.52 -12.44 -19.90
N LYS A 113 8.18 -12.39 -19.85
CA LYS A 113 7.30 -13.58 -19.78
C LYS A 113 7.42 -14.44 -21.04
N LYS A 114 7.43 -13.84 -22.23
CA LYS A 114 7.58 -14.55 -23.53
C LYS A 114 8.94 -15.21 -23.70
N ALA A 115 9.98 -14.70 -23.06
CA ALA A 115 11.32 -15.29 -23.12
C ALA A 115 11.42 -16.65 -22.41
N GLY A 116 10.40 -17.04 -21.63
CA GLY A 116 10.41 -18.32 -20.92
C GLY A 116 11.42 -18.38 -19.78
N ILE A 117 11.76 -17.22 -19.20
CA ILE A 117 12.65 -17.14 -18.04
C ILE A 117 11.87 -17.66 -16.83
N GLY A 118 12.27 -18.80 -16.27
CA GLY A 118 11.72 -19.26 -15.00
C GLY A 118 12.37 -18.52 -13.83
N TRP A 119 13.61 -18.91 -13.54
CA TRP A 119 14.45 -18.39 -12.47
C TRP A 119 15.93 -18.43 -12.89
N GLY A 120 16.80 -17.86 -12.06
CA GLY A 120 18.25 -17.91 -12.21
C GLY A 120 18.83 -16.69 -12.95
N LYS A 121 19.78 -16.03 -12.30
CA LYS A 121 20.44 -14.80 -12.79
C LYS A 121 21.00 -14.93 -14.21
N ASP A 122 21.69 -16.04 -14.49
CA ASP A 122 22.44 -16.24 -15.75
C ASP A 122 21.53 -16.53 -16.95
N ARG A 123 20.29 -16.98 -16.70
CA ARG A 123 19.34 -17.37 -17.76
C ARG A 123 18.74 -16.19 -18.49
N TYR A 124 18.57 -15.05 -17.83
CA TYR A 124 17.88 -13.88 -18.38
C TYR A 124 18.40 -13.45 -19.76
N ILE A 125 19.72 -13.23 -19.86
CA ILE A 125 20.31 -12.69 -21.09
C ILE A 125 20.29 -13.73 -22.22
N SER A 126 20.49 -15.02 -21.91
CA SER A 126 20.40 -16.09 -22.91
C SER A 126 18.98 -16.19 -23.46
N CYS A 127 17.97 -16.34 -22.59
CA CYS A 127 16.58 -16.47 -22.99
C CYS A 127 16.08 -15.25 -23.78
N LEU A 128 16.50 -14.04 -23.42
CA LEU A 128 16.13 -12.83 -24.18
C LEU A 128 16.80 -12.78 -25.57
N LYS A 129 18.04 -13.27 -25.70
CA LYS A 129 18.70 -13.42 -27.01
C LYS A 129 18.01 -14.48 -27.86
N ASP A 130 17.58 -15.59 -27.27
CA ASP A 130 16.82 -16.63 -27.97
C ASP A 130 15.48 -16.09 -28.46
N LEU A 131 14.80 -15.27 -27.64
CA LEU A 131 13.59 -14.56 -28.05
C LEU A 131 13.85 -13.62 -29.24
N ILE A 132 14.95 -12.87 -29.25
CA ILE A 132 15.35 -12.06 -30.41
C ILE A 132 15.53 -12.94 -31.65
N ASN A 133 16.24 -14.05 -31.54
CA ASN A 133 16.51 -14.94 -32.66
C ASN A 133 15.22 -15.57 -33.21
N LYS A 134 14.31 -15.97 -32.31
CA LYS A 134 12.97 -16.45 -32.70
C LYS A 134 12.16 -15.37 -33.42
N THR A 135 12.13 -14.15 -32.86
CA THR A 135 11.42 -13.01 -33.46
C THR A 135 11.99 -12.63 -34.83
N LYS A 136 13.32 -12.74 -35.03
CA LYS A 136 13.95 -12.56 -36.34
C LYS A 136 13.53 -13.62 -37.36
N LYS A 137 13.44 -14.89 -36.96
CA LYS A 137 12.95 -15.97 -37.82
C LYS A 137 11.50 -15.73 -38.23
N ASP A 138 10.65 -15.35 -37.26
CA ASP A 138 9.24 -15.04 -37.51
C ASP A 138 9.08 -13.82 -38.44
N PHE A 139 10.00 -12.85 -38.34
CA PHE A 139 10.03 -11.68 -39.22
C PHE A 139 10.30 -12.07 -40.68
N LEU A 140 11.31 -12.92 -40.92
CA LEU A 140 11.62 -13.42 -42.26
C LEU A 140 10.43 -14.21 -42.86
N GLN A 141 9.79 -15.07 -42.07
CA GLN A 141 8.62 -15.82 -42.52
C GLN A 141 7.41 -14.92 -42.83
N ALA A 142 7.19 -13.86 -42.03
CA ALA A 142 6.14 -12.88 -42.30
C ALA A 142 6.42 -12.06 -43.56
N GLN A 143 7.71 -11.85 -43.88
CA GLN A 143 8.14 -11.16 -45.09
C GLN A 143 7.83 -11.97 -46.34
N GLU A 144 8.12 -13.27 -46.32
CA GLU A 144 7.78 -14.21 -47.40
C GLU A 144 6.26 -14.29 -47.63
N LYS A 145 5.47 -14.27 -46.56
CA LYS A 145 3.99 -14.33 -46.60
C LYS A 145 3.31 -12.98 -46.87
N LYS A 146 4.07 -11.89 -47.02
CA LYS A 146 3.57 -10.51 -47.22
C LYS A 146 2.56 -10.05 -46.15
N GLU A 147 2.76 -10.46 -44.90
CA GLU A 147 1.88 -10.08 -43.77
C GLU A 147 2.29 -8.72 -43.18
N GLU A 148 1.96 -7.61 -43.85
CA GLU A 148 2.39 -6.24 -43.50
C GLU A 148 2.17 -5.85 -42.03
N LYS A 149 0.97 -6.11 -41.48
CA LYS A 149 0.65 -5.78 -40.09
C LYS A 149 1.55 -6.52 -39.08
N LYS A 150 1.92 -7.76 -39.41
CA LYS A 150 2.77 -8.60 -38.54
C LYS A 150 4.24 -8.18 -38.64
N LEU A 151 4.69 -7.80 -39.83
CA LEU A 151 6.03 -7.25 -40.04
C LEU A 151 6.28 -6.01 -39.18
N LEU A 152 5.38 -5.02 -39.23
CA LEU A 152 5.49 -3.79 -38.44
C LEU A 152 5.56 -4.08 -36.93
N ARG A 153 4.74 -5.02 -36.45
CA ARG A 153 4.73 -5.46 -35.06
C ARG A 153 6.07 -6.11 -34.66
N LEU A 154 6.57 -7.05 -35.46
CA LEU A 154 7.81 -7.78 -35.18
C LEU A 154 9.03 -6.86 -35.24
N GLU A 155 9.05 -5.89 -36.16
CA GLU A 155 10.08 -4.86 -36.22
C GLU A 155 10.11 -4.02 -34.93
N THR A 156 8.93 -3.59 -34.47
CA THR A 156 8.77 -2.86 -33.21
C THR A 156 9.22 -3.71 -32.01
N ASP A 157 8.86 -4.98 -31.98
CA ASP A 157 9.27 -5.91 -30.92
C ASP A 157 10.80 -6.09 -30.89
N LEU A 158 11.44 -6.23 -32.06
CA LEU A 158 12.90 -6.31 -32.18
C LEU A 158 13.60 -5.02 -31.73
N LYS A 159 13.09 -3.84 -32.10
CA LYS A 159 13.59 -2.54 -31.63
C LYS A 159 13.51 -2.46 -30.10
N ASN A 160 12.36 -2.81 -29.53
CA ASN A 160 12.15 -2.79 -28.09
C ASN A 160 13.07 -3.75 -27.34
N LEU A 161 13.22 -4.99 -27.81
CA LEU A 161 14.09 -5.99 -27.18
C LEU A 161 15.56 -5.54 -27.15
N LYS A 162 16.04 -4.85 -28.20
CA LYS A 162 17.39 -4.25 -28.22
C LYS A 162 17.59 -3.17 -27.15
N ILE A 163 16.53 -2.44 -26.78
CA ILE A 163 16.56 -1.42 -25.72
C ILE A 163 16.46 -2.05 -24.34
N VAL A 164 15.61 -3.08 -24.18
CA VAL A 164 15.32 -3.71 -22.88
C VAL A 164 16.50 -4.54 -22.37
N ILE A 165 17.15 -5.34 -23.23
CA ILE A 165 18.21 -6.27 -22.79
C ILE A 165 19.35 -5.57 -22.03
N PRO A 166 19.91 -4.43 -22.50
CA PRO A 166 20.93 -3.70 -21.76
C PRO A 166 20.50 -3.26 -20.36
N VAL A 167 19.24 -2.83 -20.21
CA VAL A 167 18.67 -2.40 -18.92
C VAL A 167 18.61 -3.59 -17.95
N ILE A 168 18.07 -4.72 -18.41
CA ILE A 168 18.00 -5.95 -17.60
C ILE A 168 19.40 -6.45 -17.24
N LYS A 169 20.36 -6.38 -18.17
CA LYS A 169 21.75 -6.75 -17.91
C LYS A 169 22.37 -5.87 -16.82
N LYS A 170 22.12 -4.56 -16.86
CA LYS A 170 22.60 -3.61 -15.85
C LYS A 170 21.96 -3.86 -14.48
N MET A 171 20.68 -4.21 -14.43
CA MET A 171 20.00 -4.60 -13.19
C MET A 171 20.67 -5.82 -12.54
N LEU A 172 20.89 -6.87 -13.34
CA LEU A 172 21.49 -8.12 -12.87
C LEU A 172 22.95 -7.90 -12.41
N SER A 173 23.70 -6.97 -13.01
CA SER A 173 25.10 -6.75 -12.64
C SER A 173 25.31 -6.20 -11.24
N PHE A 174 24.31 -5.55 -10.65
CA PHE A 174 24.43 -4.97 -9.31
C PHE A 174 24.32 -6.02 -8.20
N LEU A 175 23.53 -7.08 -8.39
CA LEU A 175 23.28 -8.05 -7.33
C LEU A 175 24.31 -9.18 -7.38
N PRO A 176 24.76 -9.74 -6.24
CA PRO A 176 25.72 -10.84 -6.25
C PRO A 176 25.13 -12.09 -6.92
N ARG A 177 26.01 -12.99 -7.36
CA ARG A 177 25.63 -14.32 -7.85
C ARG A 177 25.60 -15.28 -6.67
N PHE A 178 24.74 -16.28 -6.74
CA PHE A 178 24.77 -17.42 -5.83
C PHE A 178 24.37 -18.68 -6.58
N GLU A 179 24.99 -19.80 -6.22
CA GLU A 179 24.57 -21.12 -6.65
C GLU A 179 23.98 -21.84 -5.44
N GLU A 180 22.87 -22.57 -5.61
CA GLU A 180 22.19 -23.28 -4.51
C GLU A 180 23.07 -24.38 -3.88
N LYS A 181 24.17 -24.75 -4.54
CA LYS A 181 25.14 -25.75 -4.10
C LYS A 181 26.45 -25.15 -3.58
N ASP A 182 26.56 -23.83 -3.51
CA ASP A 182 27.79 -23.17 -3.06
C ASP A 182 27.77 -23.03 -1.53
N ASP A 183 28.58 -23.84 -0.84
CA ASP A 183 28.73 -23.83 0.63
C ASP A 183 29.33 -22.52 1.16
N LYS A 184 29.82 -21.64 0.28
CA LYS A 184 30.43 -20.37 0.67
C LYS A 184 29.45 -19.32 1.19
N GLY A 185 28.16 -19.46 0.91
CA GLY A 185 27.14 -18.48 1.30
C GLY A 185 27.19 -17.17 0.48
N ILE A 186 26.32 -16.23 0.82
CA ILE A 186 26.21 -14.92 0.17
C ILE A 186 27.22 -13.97 0.78
N ASP A 187 28.05 -13.37 -0.08
CA ASP A 187 28.81 -12.17 0.27
C ASP A 187 27.83 -11.02 0.56
N PHE A 188 27.67 -10.72 1.84
CA PHE A 188 26.70 -9.77 2.31
C PHE A 188 27.13 -8.31 2.07
N GLU A 189 28.44 -8.04 2.06
CA GLU A 189 28.98 -6.73 1.67
C GLU A 189 28.62 -6.44 0.21
N ALA A 190 28.88 -7.40 -0.68
CA ALA A 190 28.50 -7.30 -2.09
C ALA A 190 26.99 -7.15 -2.28
N LEU A 191 26.16 -7.81 -1.45
CA LEU A 191 24.71 -7.65 -1.48
C LEU A 191 24.28 -6.23 -1.07
N CYS A 192 24.83 -5.68 0.01
CA CYS A 192 24.55 -4.31 0.47
C CYS A 192 24.96 -3.27 -0.57
N ALA A 193 26.20 -3.35 -1.06
CA ALA A 193 26.73 -2.46 -2.10
C ALA A 193 25.93 -2.56 -3.41
N GLY A 194 25.52 -3.79 -3.76
CA GLY A 194 24.67 -4.08 -4.90
C GLY A 194 23.29 -3.47 -4.80
N ALA A 195 22.61 -3.65 -3.66
CA ALA A 195 21.31 -3.06 -3.39
C ALA A 195 21.38 -1.52 -3.41
N SER A 196 22.38 -0.93 -2.76
CA SER A 196 22.62 0.51 -2.77
C SER A 196 22.81 1.05 -4.19
N SER A 197 23.66 0.40 -4.99
CA SER A 197 23.91 0.76 -6.39
C SER A 197 22.66 0.61 -7.26
N PHE A 198 21.85 -0.43 -7.02
CA PHE A 198 20.59 -0.63 -7.74
C PHE A 198 19.60 0.49 -7.44
N ILE A 199 19.38 0.82 -6.16
CA ILE A 199 18.47 1.92 -5.75
C ILE A 199 18.94 3.22 -6.40
N LYS A 200 20.23 3.54 -6.32
CA LYS A 200 20.82 4.75 -6.93
C LYS A 200 20.57 4.86 -8.44
N ASN A 201 20.59 3.73 -9.16
CA ASN A 201 20.48 3.74 -10.63
C ASN A 201 19.04 3.61 -11.12
N PHE A 202 18.16 2.96 -10.36
CA PHE A 202 16.83 2.57 -10.84
C PHE A 202 15.69 3.09 -9.98
N SER A 203 15.90 3.62 -8.78
CA SER A 203 14.79 4.21 -8.02
C SER A 203 14.40 5.56 -8.60
N SER A 204 13.09 5.80 -8.73
CA SER A 204 12.58 7.15 -8.96
C SER A 204 12.53 7.93 -7.64
N ILE A 205 12.87 9.21 -7.68
CA ILE A 205 12.67 10.14 -6.56
C ILE A 205 11.58 11.12 -6.98
N ARG A 206 10.39 11.01 -6.37
CA ARG A 206 9.21 11.80 -6.76
C ARG A 206 8.84 12.88 -5.74
N SER A 207 9.39 12.79 -4.54
CA SER A 207 9.06 13.65 -3.42
C SER A 207 10.27 13.85 -2.51
N GLU A 208 10.21 14.85 -1.63
CA GLU A 208 11.20 15.03 -0.55
C GLU A 208 11.28 13.79 0.35
N LEU A 209 10.14 13.14 0.60
CA LEU A 209 10.06 11.89 1.37
C LEU A 209 10.85 10.76 0.69
N ASP A 210 10.76 10.62 -0.63
CA ASP A 210 11.60 9.68 -1.38
C ASP A 210 13.09 10.03 -1.27
N GLY A 211 13.44 11.32 -1.29
CA GLY A 211 14.82 11.77 -1.09
C GLY A 211 15.37 11.39 0.29
N MET A 212 14.59 11.60 1.35
CA MET A 212 14.93 11.18 2.71
C MET A 212 15.10 9.65 2.80
N ALA A 213 14.17 8.88 2.23
CA ALA A 213 14.25 7.43 2.18
C ALA A 213 15.46 6.89 1.44
N TYR A 214 15.80 7.51 0.30
CA TYR A 214 17.01 7.18 -0.43
C TYR A 214 18.26 7.34 0.44
N LEU A 215 18.41 8.48 1.12
CA LEU A 215 19.56 8.75 1.99
C LEU A 215 19.62 7.80 3.19
N SER A 216 18.50 7.56 3.86
CA SER A 216 18.46 6.64 5.00
C SER A 216 18.76 5.20 4.62
N LEU A 217 18.25 4.72 3.48
CA LEU A 217 18.59 3.38 2.96
C LEU A 217 20.07 3.31 2.56
N TYR A 218 20.59 4.35 1.91
CA TYR A 218 21.99 4.42 1.52
C TYR A 218 22.90 4.34 2.75
N SER A 219 22.70 5.19 3.76
CA SER A 219 23.49 5.19 5.00
C SER A 219 23.43 3.84 5.69
N ALA A 220 22.22 3.28 5.82
CA ALA A 220 22.03 1.98 6.45
C ALA A 220 22.77 0.84 5.73
N LEU A 221 22.72 0.80 4.39
CA LEU A 221 23.41 -0.23 3.61
C LEU A 221 24.94 -0.05 3.65
N ASP A 222 25.42 1.19 3.64
CA ASP A 222 26.86 1.52 3.69
C ASP A 222 27.47 1.18 5.05
N GLU A 223 26.81 1.58 6.14
CA GLU A 223 27.19 1.21 7.51
C GLU A 223 27.24 -0.31 7.70
N THR A 224 26.25 -1.02 7.15
CA THR A 224 26.19 -2.48 7.23
C THR A 224 27.28 -3.16 6.40
N ALA A 225 27.60 -2.63 5.22
CA ALA A 225 28.69 -3.13 4.39
C ALA A 225 30.06 -2.92 5.09
N ALA A 226 30.25 -1.77 5.73
CA ALA A 226 31.50 -1.43 6.44
C ALA A 226 31.81 -2.36 7.63
N MET A 227 30.82 -3.07 8.18
CA MET A 227 31.01 -4.02 9.28
C MET A 227 31.68 -5.34 8.86
N GLN A 228 31.93 -5.57 7.56
CA GLN A 228 32.51 -6.81 7.01
C GLN A 228 31.88 -8.09 7.57
N PRO A 229 30.55 -8.24 7.49
CA PRO A 229 29.86 -9.40 8.04
C PRO A 229 30.28 -10.70 7.34
N PRO A 230 30.17 -11.85 8.03
CA PRO A 230 30.48 -13.13 7.43
C PRO A 230 29.55 -13.42 6.26
N HIS A 231 29.92 -14.40 5.43
CA HIS A 231 29.01 -14.90 4.40
C HIS A 231 27.77 -15.50 5.07
N LEU A 232 26.60 -15.19 4.54
CA LEU A 232 25.31 -15.58 5.12
C LEU A 232 24.55 -16.50 4.17
N ILE A 233 23.75 -17.40 4.74
CA ILE A 233 22.75 -18.11 3.95
C ILE A 233 21.77 -17.07 3.38
N ARG A 234 21.31 -17.28 2.15
CA ARG A 234 20.45 -16.34 1.40
C ARG A 234 19.26 -15.83 2.23
N GLU A 235 18.55 -16.72 2.91
CA GLU A 235 17.38 -16.38 3.73
C GLU A 235 17.77 -15.47 4.90
N GLU A 236 18.90 -15.73 5.56
CA GLU A 236 19.38 -14.91 6.67
C GLU A 236 19.88 -13.54 6.20
N ALA A 237 20.59 -13.49 5.06
CA ALA A 237 20.98 -12.23 4.43
C ALA A 237 19.77 -11.35 4.13
N VAL A 238 18.75 -11.90 3.47
CA VAL A 238 17.53 -11.17 3.13
C VAL A 238 16.78 -10.76 4.39
N LYS A 239 16.63 -11.66 5.37
CA LYS A 239 15.97 -11.38 6.64
C LYS A 239 16.66 -10.26 7.41
N ARG A 240 17.99 -10.25 7.46
CA ARG A 240 18.78 -9.17 8.10
C ARG A 240 18.53 -7.82 7.43
N LEU A 241 18.53 -7.76 6.09
CA LEU A 241 18.24 -6.54 5.35
C LEU A 241 16.79 -6.06 5.51
N ARG A 242 15.80 -6.98 5.53
CA ARG A 242 14.40 -6.63 5.83
C ARG A 242 14.24 -6.06 7.23
N ASN A 243 14.86 -6.69 8.23
CA ASN A 243 14.83 -6.23 9.63
C ASN A 243 15.51 -4.87 9.80
N GLN A 244 16.55 -4.59 9.02
CA GLN A 244 17.19 -3.28 9.03
C GLN A 244 16.26 -2.22 8.42
N ALA A 245 15.71 -2.50 7.23
CA ALA A 245 14.79 -1.57 6.58
C ALA A 245 13.49 -1.32 7.38
N SER A 246 12.98 -2.31 8.11
CA SER A 246 11.79 -2.13 8.95
C SER A 246 11.99 -1.14 10.10
N ARG A 247 13.24 -0.88 10.50
CA ARG A 247 13.60 0.09 11.54
C ARG A 247 13.77 1.51 10.99
N ILE A 248 13.91 1.66 9.67
CA ILE A 248 14.10 2.97 9.04
C ILE A 248 12.76 3.69 8.98
N LYS A 249 12.70 4.83 9.67
CA LYS A 249 11.60 5.78 9.61
C LYS A 249 12.04 7.07 8.91
N VAL A 250 11.16 7.65 8.11
CA VAL A 250 11.43 8.86 7.31
C VAL A 250 10.29 9.86 7.39
N GLY A 251 10.58 11.13 7.15
CA GLY A 251 9.57 12.19 7.20
C GLY A 251 9.17 12.60 8.62
N ALA A 252 10.04 12.35 9.61
CA ALA A 252 9.88 12.88 10.95
C ALA A 252 9.91 14.42 10.92
N SER A 253 8.93 15.07 11.53
CA SER A 253 8.84 16.53 11.58
C SER A 253 8.13 17.01 12.83
N LYS A 254 8.42 18.27 13.20
CA LYS A 254 7.64 19.00 14.20
C LYS A 254 6.20 19.26 13.71
N PRO A 255 5.25 19.55 14.63
CA PRO A 255 3.92 20.02 14.24
C PRO A 255 4.00 21.24 13.31
N LYS A 256 3.10 21.31 12.33
CA LYS A 256 3.00 22.43 11.37
C LYS A 256 1.57 23.02 11.35
N PRO A 257 1.41 24.32 11.06
CA PRO A 257 0.10 24.92 10.82
C PRO A 257 -0.67 24.20 9.71
N GLY A 258 -2.00 24.11 9.84
CA GLY A 258 -2.86 23.38 8.90
C GLY A 258 -2.64 21.87 8.78
N HIS A 259 -1.79 21.25 9.60
CA HIS A 259 -1.52 19.81 9.57
C HIS A 259 -1.96 19.15 10.86
N LEU A 260 -2.53 17.94 10.78
CA LEU A 260 -2.67 17.02 11.91
C LEU A 260 -1.29 16.60 12.40
N HIS A 261 -1.10 16.41 13.70
CA HIS A 261 0.17 15.92 14.25
C HIS A 261 0.00 14.53 14.85
N LEU A 262 0.87 13.61 14.47
CA LEU A 262 0.95 12.26 15.01
C LEU A 262 2.19 12.10 15.88
N SER A 263 2.01 11.53 17.07
CA SER A 263 3.11 11.29 18.02
C SER A 263 2.94 9.99 18.79
N THR A 264 4.04 9.42 19.29
CA THR A 264 3.94 8.34 20.28
C THR A 264 3.64 8.92 21.65
N TYR A 265 3.14 8.11 22.58
CA TYR A 265 2.90 8.56 23.96
C TYR A 265 4.15 9.10 24.67
N LYS A 266 5.36 8.74 24.19
CA LYS A 266 6.64 9.25 24.70
C LYS A 266 6.94 10.69 24.25
N THR A 267 6.43 11.09 23.09
CA THR A 267 6.62 12.45 22.53
C THR A 267 5.31 13.23 22.42
N GLY A 268 4.20 12.68 22.94
CA GLY A 268 2.87 13.26 22.84
C GLY A 268 2.67 14.39 23.85
N GLY A 269 1.75 15.30 23.53
CA GLY A 269 1.40 16.43 24.40
C GLY A 269 2.36 17.63 24.30
N TYR A 270 3.57 17.45 23.75
CA TYR A 270 4.50 18.55 23.50
C TYR A 270 4.04 19.49 22.36
N SER A 271 3.03 19.09 21.58
CA SER A 271 2.46 19.93 20.52
C SER A 271 1.67 21.12 21.09
N GLY A 272 1.17 21.02 22.32
CA GLY A 272 0.32 22.03 22.96
C GLY A 272 -1.07 22.18 22.36
N ARG A 273 -1.50 21.23 21.51
CA ARG A 273 -2.78 21.26 20.80
C ARG A 273 -3.95 20.90 21.71
N GLU A 274 -5.09 21.57 21.52
CA GLU A 274 -6.24 21.47 22.43
C GLU A 274 -7.03 20.16 22.32
N ASN A 275 -6.96 19.47 21.18
CA ASN A 275 -7.70 18.24 20.93
C ASN A 275 -6.75 17.06 20.75
N THR A 276 -6.64 16.20 21.75
CA THR A 276 -5.76 15.03 21.72
C THR A 276 -6.56 13.74 21.61
N PHE A 277 -6.33 12.95 20.57
CA PHE A 277 -6.88 11.61 20.40
C PHE A 277 -5.82 10.57 20.76
N ILE A 278 -6.04 9.80 21.82
CA ILE A 278 -5.15 8.71 22.23
C ILE A 278 -5.77 7.39 21.76
N VAL A 279 -5.16 6.79 20.75
CA VAL A 279 -5.63 5.56 20.10
C VAL A 279 -4.82 4.33 20.54
N GLY A 280 -5.34 3.13 20.28
CA GLY A 280 -4.59 1.90 20.51
C GLY A 280 -4.39 1.56 21.97
N LEU A 281 -5.31 1.97 22.84
CA LEU A 281 -5.28 1.64 24.27
C LEU A 281 -5.90 0.26 24.54
N ASP A 282 -5.62 -0.74 23.70
CA ASP A 282 -5.97 -2.13 23.95
C ASP A 282 -4.86 -2.85 24.72
N GLN A 283 -5.20 -3.89 25.47
CA GLN A 283 -4.27 -4.66 26.31
C GLN A 283 -3.09 -5.25 25.52
N GLY A 284 -3.28 -5.55 24.22
CA GLY A 284 -2.23 -6.08 23.36
C GLY A 284 -1.23 -5.01 22.89
N SER A 285 -1.67 -3.76 22.77
CA SER A 285 -0.84 -2.65 22.26
C SER A 285 -0.19 -1.82 23.37
N PHE A 286 -0.86 -1.61 24.51
CA PHE A 286 -0.34 -0.79 25.61
C PHE A 286 -0.66 -1.44 26.97
N PRO A 287 0.29 -1.50 27.93
CA PRO A 287 1.62 -0.85 27.98
C PRO A 287 2.77 -1.59 27.27
N GLY A 288 2.47 -2.70 26.59
CA GLY A 288 3.45 -3.59 25.98
C GLY A 288 3.30 -5.01 26.53
N SER A 289 4.09 -5.95 26.00
CA SER A 289 3.96 -7.37 26.31
C SER A 289 4.72 -7.84 27.56
N GLY A 290 5.55 -7.00 28.17
CA GLY A 290 6.33 -7.35 29.37
C GLY A 290 7.27 -8.53 29.17
N LEU A 291 7.70 -8.77 27.92
CA LEU A 291 8.60 -9.88 27.62
C LEU A 291 9.99 -9.59 28.19
N GLN A 292 10.54 -10.58 28.90
CA GLN A 292 11.91 -10.52 29.37
C GLN A 292 12.89 -10.41 28.21
N GLN A 293 14.03 -9.78 28.46
CA GLN A 293 15.08 -9.69 27.47
C GLN A 293 15.65 -11.09 27.22
N PRO A 294 15.84 -11.51 25.96
CA PRO A 294 16.26 -12.86 25.64
C PRO A 294 17.73 -13.15 26.00
N LEU A 295 18.51 -12.12 26.33
CA LEU A 295 19.94 -12.25 26.69
C LEU A 295 20.18 -12.28 28.21
N LEU A 296 19.36 -11.58 28.99
CA LEU A 296 19.43 -11.51 30.44
C LEU A 296 18.02 -11.55 31.00
N LEU A 297 17.69 -12.65 31.68
CA LEU A 297 16.41 -12.82 32.37
C LEU A 297 16.35 -11.87 33.57
N ASP A 298 15.14 -11.55 34.04
CA ASP A 298 15.01 -10.58 35.14
C ASP A 298 15.65 -11.12 36.43
N ASP A 299 15.53 -12.42 36.72
CA ASP A 299 16.24 -13.09 37.83
C ASP A 299 17.78 -12.95 37.75
N GLU A 300 18.32 -12.84 36.54
CA GLU A 300 19.77 -12.64 36.33
C GLU A 300 20.13 -11.17 36.52
N LYS A 301 19.30 -10.24 36.02
CA LYS A 301 19.49 -8.80 36.23
C LYS A 301 19.48 -8.45 37.71
N GLU A 302 18.52 -8.96 38.47
CA GLU A 302 18.41 -8.73 39.91
C GLU A 302 19.65 -9.20 40.67
N LYS A 303 20.25 -10.32 40.26
CA LYS A 303 21.51 -10.83 40.84
C LYS A 303 22.72 -9.98 40.46
N ILE A 304 22.73 -9.37 39.27
CA ILE A 304 23.83 -8.52 38.80
C ILE A 304 23.78 -7.15 39.49
N SER A 305 22.62 -6.48 39.46
CA SER A 305 22.43 -5.18 40.09
C SER A 305 20.95 -4.79 40.15
N PRO A 306 20.47 -4.24 41.28
CA PRO A 306 19.12 -3.71 41.39
C PRO A 306 18.85 -2.47 40.51
N ALA A 307 19.88 -1.91 39.85
CA ALA A 307 19.72 -0.79 38.91
C ALA A 307 19.36 -1.24 37.48
N LEU A 308 19.37 -2.55 37.20
CA LEU A 308 19.03 -3.08 35.89
C LEU A 308 17.53 -3.25 35.75
N GLN A 309 16.95 -2.55 34.78
CA GLN A 309 15.50 -2.53 34.56
C GLN A 309 14.93 -3.92 34.23
N THR A 310 13.94 -4.35 35.02
CA THR A 310 13.16 -5.58 34.77
C THR A 310 12.04 -5.35 33.75
N ALA A 311 11.44 -6.43 33.23
CA ALA A 311 10.31 -6.30 32.33
C ALA A 311 9.09 -5.66 33.00
N GLU A 312 8.86 -5.97 34.28
CA GLU A 312 7.78 -5.37 35.08
C GLU A 312 7.99 -3.86 35.26
N GLU A 313 9.19 -3.44 35.65
CA GLU A 313 9.53 -2.02 35.80
C GLU A 313 9.37 -1.25 34.50
N SER A 314 9.71 -1.85 33.35
CA SER A 314 9.49 -1.24 32.03
C SER A 314 8.00 -1.03 31.73
N LEU A 315 7.14 -1.99 32.09
CA LEU A 315 5.69 -1.81 31.94
C LEU A 315 5.16 -0.68 32.85
N LEU A 316 5.62 -0.63 34.10
CA LEU A 316 5.24 0.43 35.04
C LEU A 316 5.71 1.81 34.55
N GLU A 317 6.93 1.92 34.01
CA GLU A 317 7.45 3.16 33.42
C GLU A 317 6.62 3.60 32.22
N ASN A 318 6.17 2.67 31.38
CA ASN A 318 5.29 2.99 30.24
C ASN A 318 3.93 3.51 30.71
N ILE A 319 3.32 2.87 31.71
CA ILE A 319 2.07 3.33 32.33
C ILE A 319 2.25 4.73 32.92
N TYR A 320 3.32 4.94 33.69
CA TYR A 320 3.65 6.22 34.30
C TYR A 320 3.83 7.31 33.24
N SER A 321 4.58 7.03 32.19
CA SER A 321 4.84 7.97 31.09
C SER A 321 3.54 8.37 30.38
N MET A 322 2.64 7.43 30.10
CA MET A 322 1.31 7.72 29.53
C MET A 322 0.46 8.56 30.49
N ALA A 323 0.45 8.21 31.79
CA ALA A 323 -0.30 8.96 32.80
C ALA A 323 0.23 10.40 32.97
N ALA A 324 1.55 10.57 32.97
CA ALA A 324 2.20 11.88 33.03
C ALA A 324 1.89 12.73 31.80
N MET A 325 1.91 12.12 30.61
CA MET A 325 1.49 12.79 29.37
C MET A 325 0.03 13.24 29.46
N LEU A 326 -0.90 12.34 29.83
CA LEU A 326 -2.32 12.66 30.00
C LEU A 326 -2.55 13.77 31.02
N ALA A 327 -1.83 13.77 32.14
CA ALA A 327 -1.92 14.80 33.17
C ALA A 327 -1.38 16.17 32.71
N ALA A 328 -0.44 16.17 31.77
CA ALA A 328 0.14 17.38 31.20
C ALA A 328 -0.66 17.98 30.03
N LEU A 329 -1.60 17.21 29.45
CA LEU A 329 -2.44 17.69 28.36
C LEU A 329 -3.29 18.89 28.78
N ARG A 330 -3.46 19.83 27.84
CA ARG A 330 -4.39 20.95 27.96
C ARG A 330 -5.53 20.73 26.96
N GLY A 331 -6.76 21.00 27.39
CA GLY A 331 -7.94 20.82 26.53
C GLY A 331 -8.56 19.43 26.64
N ARG A 332 -9.08 18.92 25.52
CA ARG A 332 -9.90 17.71 25.47
C ARG A 332 -9.08 16.50 25.04
N ALA A 333 -9.06 15.48 25.89
CA ALA A 333 -8.51 14.17 25.57
C ALA A 333 -9.63 13.17 25.22
N SER A 334 -9.48 12.49 24.08
CA SER A 334 -10.35 11.39 23.65
C SER A 334 -9.55 10.09 23.65
N LEU A 335 -9.96 9.11 24.46
CA LEU A 335 -9.28 7.83 24.58
C LEU A 335 -10.05 6.74 23.83
N SER A 336 -9.36 5.90 23.06
CA SER A 336 -9.97 4.80 22.32
C SER A 336 -9.07 3.58 22.24
N TYR A 337 -9.68 2.45 21.85
CA TYR A 337 -8.98 1.20 21.58
C TYR A 337 -9.66 0.40 20.47
N SER A 338 -8.90 -0.54 19.90
CA SER A 338 -9.40 -1.55 18.99
C SER A 338 -10.02 -2.69 19.81
N SER A 339 -11.32 -2.94 19.67
CA SER A 339 -12.05 -3.98 20.39
C SER A 339 -11.95 -5.36 19.73
N HIS A 340 -11.33 -5.45 18.55
CA HIS A 340 -11.14 -6.70 17.82
C HIS A 340 -9.84 -6.66 17.03
N ASP A 341 -9.08 -7.74 17.10
CA ASP A 341 -7.93 -8.00 16.24
C ASP A 341 -8.41 -8.78 15.02
N LEU A 342 -8.50 -8.08 13.88
CA LEU A 342 -8.97 -8.66 12.62
C LEU A 342 -8.00 -9.69 12.04
N GLN A 343 -6.71 -9.67 12.41
CA GLN A 343 -5.74 -10.64 11.91
C GLN A 343 -5.79 -11.94 12.71
N ALA A 344 -5.92 -11.82 14.03
CA ALA A 344 -6.03 -12.97 14.93
C ALA A 344 -7.48 -13.44 15.14
N GLU A 345 -8.46 -12.81 14.47
CA GLU A 345 -9.90 -13.09 14.56
C GLU A 345 -10.42 -13.20 16.00
N ARG A 346 -9.94 -12.33 16.89
CA ARG A 346 -10.25 -12.38 18.32
C ARG A 346 -10.59 -11.03 18.90
N SER A 347 -11.42 -11.03 19.93
CA SER A 347 -11.73 -9.83 20.70
C SER A 347 -10.48 -9.31 21.43
N SER A 348 -10.38 -7.98 21.50
CA SER A 348 -9.35 -7.25 22.23
C SER A 348 -9.99 -6.50 23.39
N PHE A 349 -9.30 -6.48 24.52
CA PHE A 349 -9.77 -5.85 25.75
C PHE A 349 -9.14 -4.48 25.96
N PRO A 350 -9.83 -3.55 26.63
CA PRO A 350 -9.27 -2.24 26.96
C PRO A 350 -8.08 -2.39 27.91
N SER A 351 -7.07 -1.55 27.73
CA SER A 351 -5.90 -1.46 28.61
C SER A 351 -6.28 -0.99 30.02
N SER A 352 -5.38 -1.20 30.99
CA SER A 352 -5.56 -0.75 32.37
C SER A 352 -5.72 0.77 32.49
N ILE A 353 -5.05 1.57 31.64
CA ILE A 353 -5.15 3.04 31.69
C ILE A 353 -6.56 3.53 31.32
N LEU A 354 -7.27 2.85 30.41
CA LEU A 354 -8.67 3.17 30.10
C LEU A 354 -9.60 2.96 31.30
N LEU A 355 -9.39 1.87 32.04
CA LEU A 355 -10.14 1.61 33.27
C LEU A 355 -9.86 2.67 34.33
N GLN A 356 -8.61 3.08 34.50
CA GLN A 356 -8.26 4.14 35.45
C GLN A 356 -8.86 5.49 35.05
N ALA A 357 -8.81 5.84 33.77
CA ALA A 357 -9.48 7.05 33.26
C ALA A 357 -10.99 7.02 33.54
N TYR A 358 -11.64 5.87 33.33
CA TYR A 358 -13.07 5.71 33.64
C TYR A 358 -13.39 5.85 35.13
N ARG A 359 -12.59 5.23 36.00
CA ARG A 359 -12.72 5.37 37.47
C ARG A 359 -12.60 6.82 37.92
N LEU A 360 -11.62 7.55 37.38
CA LEU A 360 -11.43 8.98 37.66
C LEU A 360 -12.62 9.82 37.16
N LEU A 361 -13.11 9.55 35.95
CA LEU A 361 -14.28 10.24 35.38
C LEU A 361 -15.56 10.02 36.19
N LYS A 362 -15.70 8.87 36.86
CA LYS A 362 -16.86 8.54 37.70
C LYS A 362 -16.65 8.82 39.19
N GLY A 363 -15.43 9.06 39.62
CA GLY A 363 -15.09 9.23 41.03
C GLY A 363 -15.24 7.96 41.88
N ASP A 364 -15.22 6.76 41.29
CA ASP A 364 -15.34 5.48 42.01
C ASP A 364 -14.22 4.51 41.61
N SER A 365 -13.32 4.21 42.54
CA SER A 365 -12.18 3.31 42.35
C SER A 365 -12.55 1.83 42.27
N ARG A 366 -13.77 1.46 42.69
CA ARG A 366 -14.23 0.06 42.72
C ARG A 366 -14.79 -0.41 41.38
N LEU A 367 -15.03 0.49 40.43
CA LEU A 367 -15.52 0.14 39.09
C LEU A 367 -14.56 -0.82 38.39
N ASP A 368 -15.09 -1.81 37.70
CA ASP A 368 -14.32 -2.85 37.01
C ASP A 368 -14.48 -2.78 35.48
N TYR A 369 -13.92 -3.78 34.79
CA TYR A 369 -14.02 -3.87 33.34
C TYR A 369 -15.44 -4.12 32.83
N SER A 370 -16.31 -4.77 33.61
CA SER A 370 -17.71 -4.98 33.23
C SER A 370 -18.49 -3.67 33.28
N ALA A 371 -18.24 -2.83 34.30
CA ALA A 371 -18.78 -1.47 34.37
C ALA A 371 -18.27 -0.60 33.20
N LEU A 372 -16.97 -0.67 32.89
CA LEU A 372 -16.40 0.03 31.73
C LEU A 372 -17.05 -0.42 30.42
N HIS A 373 -17.18 -1.74 30.20
CA HIS A 373 -17.79 -2.27 28.99
C HIS A 373 -19.23 -1.79 28.80
N SER A 374 -20.00 -1.75 29.90
CA SER A 374 -21.38 -1.26 29.90
C SER A 374 -21.49 0.25 29.65
N TYR A 375 -20.45 1.02 30.00
CA TYR A 375 -20.37 2.46 29.77
C TYR A 375 -19.97 2.81 28.33
N LEU A 376 -19.15 1.98 27.69
CA LEU A 376 -18.70 2.19 26.32
C LEU A 376 -19.83 1.96 25.33
N ALA A 377 -19.91 2.82 24.30
CA ALA A 377 -20.84 2.63 23.20
C ALA A 377 -20.46 1.41 22.33
N GLU A 378 -21.39 0.97 21.48
CA GLU A 378 -21.12 -0.08 20.49
C GLU A 378 -19.85 0.23 19.68
N PRO A 379 -18.98 -0.77 19.44
CA PRO A 379 -17.79 -0.58 18.64
C PRO A 379 -18.11 -0.05 17.24
N VAL A 380 -17.49 1.07 16.89
CA VAL A 380 -17.55 1.60 15.51
C VAL A 380 -16.90 0.60 14.56
N GLY A 381 -17.65 0.19 13.54
CA GLY A 381 -17.21 -0.74 12.49
C GLY A 381 -16.94 -0.06 11.15
N PHE A 382 -17.03 -0.86 10.08
CA PHE A 382 -16.82 -0.41 8.70
C PHE A 382 -18.00 0.39 8.14
N LEU A 383 -19.20 0.18 8.69
CA LEU A 383 -20.42 0.85 8.22
C LEU A 383 -20.59 2.19 8.94
N THR A 384 -20.65 3.26 8.16
CA THR A 384 -21.01 4.59 8.60
C THR A 384 -22.53 4.72 8.63
N LYS A 385 -23.12 5.12 9.77
CA LYS A 385 -24.57 5.33 9.88
C LYS A 385 -25.05 6.62 9.20
N ASN A 386 -24.14 7.54 8.85
CA ASN A 386 -24.47 8.83 8.23
C ASN A 386 -23.47 9.17 7.10
N THR A 387 -24.01 9.56 5.94
CA THR A 387 -23.25 10.04 4.78
C THR A 387 -22.47 11.32 5.03
N ASP A 388 -22.94 12.17 5.94
CA ASP A 388 -22.25 13.44 6.29
C ASP A 388 -20.93 13.20 7.02
N ARG A 389 -20.69 11.97 7.47
CA ARG A 389 -19.46 11.53 8.12
C ARG A 389 -18.61 10.62 7.22
N ALA A 390 -18.91 10.56 5.92
CA ALA A 390 -18.12 9.79 4.98
C ALA A 390 -16.76 10.44 4.74
N LEU A 391 -15.67 9.66 4.89
CA LEU A 391 -14.31 10.15 4.65
C LEU A 391 -13.89 10.05 3.19
N ASP A 392 -14.38 9.04 2.49
CA ASP A 392 -14.05 8.70 1.12
C ASP A 392 -15.29 8.11 0.40
N ASP A 393 -15.17 7.92 -0.90
CA ASP A 393 -16.25 7.36 -1.73
C ASP A 393 -16.74 6.00 -1.19
N ILE A 394 -15.81 5.17 -0.68
CA ILE A 394 -16.15 3.86 -0.12
C ILE A 394 -17.03 4.03 1.13
N ASP A 395 -16.65 4.90 2.07
CA ASP A 395 -17.45 5.22 3.24
C ASP A 395 -18.82 5.79 2.85
N TRP A 396 -18.90 6.61 1.80
CA TRP A 396 -20.16 7.16 1.32
C TRP A 396 -21.09 6.07 0.78
N TRP A 397 -20.55 5.16 -0.05
CA TRP A 397 -21.30 4.02 -0.58
C TRP A 397 -21.74 3.06 0.53
N LEU A 398 -20.86 2.76 1.48
CA LEU A 398 -21.20 1.93 2.63
C LEU A 398 -22.28 2.58 3.50
N ALA A 399 -22.27 3.90 3.67
CA ALA A 399 -23.35 4.61 4.35
C ALA A 399 -24.68 4.48 3.62
N LYS A 400 -24.66 4.70 2.29
CA LYS A 400 -25.88 4.66 1.46
C LYS A 400 -26.50 3.27 1.39
N ILE A 401 -25.68 2.24 1.27
CA ILE A 401 -26.15 0.86 1.06
C ILE A 401 -26.34 0.15 2.40
N GLY A 402 -25.49 0.40 3.39
CA GLY A 402 -25.43 -0.32 4.66
C GLY A 402 -26.05 0.41 5.86
N GLY A 403 -26.72 1.55 5.67
CA GLY A 403 -27.30 2.34 6.77
C GLY A 403 -28.45 1.66 7.54
N GLY A 404 -28.96 0.51 7.07
CA GLY A 404 -30.03 -0.27 7.70
C GLY A 404 -29.60 -1.65 8.21
N LYS A 405 -30.54 -2.43 8.76
CA LYS A 405 -30.28 -3.83 9.22
C LYS A 405 -29.90 -4.79 8.08
N HIS A 406 -30.22 -4.42 6.84
CA HIS A 406 -29.89 -5.16 5.64
C HIS A 406 -29.23 -4.21 4.64
N PHE A 407 -28.31 -4.73 3.85
CA PHE A 407 -27.78 -4.00 2.70
C PHE A 407 -28.91 -3.73 1.71
N LEU A 408 -29.11 -2.46 1.36
CA LEU A 408 -30.02 -2.06 0.31
C LEU A 408 -29.52 -2.59 -1.04
N ASN A 409 -30.42 -2.74 -2.01
CA ASN A 409 -30.00 -3.02 -3.38
C ASN A 409 -29.32 -1.78 -3.95
N GLY A 410 -27.98 -1.79 -4.01
CA GLY A 410 -27.18 -0.67 -4.50
C GLY A 410 -27.30 -0.40 -5.99
N LEU A 411 -28.06 -1.20 -6.75
CA LEU A 411 -28.15 -1.11 -8.21
C LEU A 411 -28.69 0.26 -8.67
N GLU A 412 -29.71 0.80 -8.00
CA GLU A 412 -30.28 2.12 -8.35
C GLU A 412 -29.27 3.24 -8.10
N ALA A 413 -28.60 3.22 -6.95
CA ALA A 413 -27.57 4.21 -6.63
C ALA A 413 -26.38 4.10 -7.60
N VAL A 414 -25.93 2.88 -7.95
CA VAL A 414 -24.88 2.64 -8.95
C VAL A 414 -25.28 3.17 -10.33
N GLN A 415 -26.53 2.94 -10.74
CA GLN A 415 -27.07 3.46 -11.99
C GLN A 415 -27.07 5.00 -12.02
N HIS A 416 -27.41 5.64 -10.89
CA HIS A 416 -27.39 7.09 -10.77
C HIS A 416 -25.95 7.66 -10.81
N THR A 417 -25.01 7.06 -10.09
CA THR A 417 -23.63 7.58 -9.98
C THR A 417 -22.76 7.26 -11.19
N PHE A 418 -23.00 6.13 -11.88
CA PHE A 418 -22.20 5.69 -13.03
C PHE A 418 -23.07 5.47 -14.27
N PRO A 419 -23.37 6.53 -15.06
CA PRO A 419 -24.30 6.45 -16.19
C PRO A 419 -23.91 5.42 -17.26
N SER A 420 -22.60 5.22 -17.49
CA SER A 420 -22.10 4.23 -18.44
C SER A 420 -22.40 2.80 -17.98
N LEU A 421 -22.20 2.52 -16.70
CA LEU A 421 -22.52 1.23 -16.10
C LEU A 421 -24.03 1.03 -16.06
N ALA A 422 -24.81 2.09 -15.81
CA ALA A 422 -26.26 2.05 -15.85
C ALA A 422 -26.80 1.58 -17.20
N ARG A 423 -26.27 2.14 -18.29
CA ARG A 423 -26.58 1.71 -19.66
C ARG A 423 -26.20 0.25 -19.89
N GLY A 424 -25.05 -0.18 -19.37
CA GLY A 424 -24.62 -1.58 -19.44
C GLY A 424 -25.55 -2.55 -18.71
N ILE A 425 -26.01 -2.17 -17.51
CA ILE A 425 -26.99 -2.94 -16.72
C ILE A 425 -28.32 -3.02 -17.47
N PHE A 426 -28.81 -1.90 -18.00
CA PHE A 426 -30.04 -1.86 -18.79
C PHE A 426 -29.93 -2.72 -20.05
N ALA A 427 -28.82 -2.62 -20.78
CA ALA A 427 -28.54 -3.46 -21.96
C ALA A 427 -28.54 -4.95 -21.61
N ARG A 428 -27.94 -5.32 -20.47
CA ARG A 428 -27.93 -6.70 -19.99
C ARG A 428 -29.33 -7.19 -19.60
N GLN A 429 -30.11 -6.38 -18.90
CA GLN A 429 -31.49 -6.71 -18.54
C GLN A 429 -32.37 -6.90 -19.78
N LYS A 430 -32.16 -6.08 -20.82
CA LYS A 430 -32.85 -6.23 -22.11
C LYS A 430 -32.48 -7.53 -22.83
N ARG A 431 -31.19 -7.92 -22.80
CA ARG A 431 -30.70 -9.21 -23.33
C ARG A 431 -31.22 -10.43 -22.60
N GLU A 432 -31.37 -10.33 -21.28
CA GLU A 432 -31.89 -11.41 -20.43
C GLU A 432 -33.43 -11.51 -20.48
N GLY A 433 -34.10 -10.50 -21.06
CA GLY A 433 -35.56 -10.48 -21.23
C GLY A 433 -36.05 -11.37 -22.40
N ASN A 434 -37.35 -11.68 -22.39
CA ASN A 434 -37.98 -12.54 -23.42
C ASN A 434 -38.25 -11.82 -24.75
N SER A 435 -37.78 -10.59 -24.95
CA SER A 435 -38.04 -9.77 -26.12
C SER A 435 -36.74 -9.26 -26.73
N ILE A 436 -36.56 -9.48 -28.03
CA ILE A 436 -35.45 -8.92 -28.80
C ILE A 436 -35.56 -7.38 -28.80
N SER A 437 -34.44 -6.70 -28.62
CA SER A 437 -34.26 -5.28 -28.39
C SER A 437 -33.05 -4.74 -29.18
N GLU A 438 -32.81 -3.43 -29.12
CA GLU A 438 -31.67 -2.78 -29.79
C GLU A 438 -30.31 -3.36 -29.38
N PHE A 439 -30.22 -3.96 -28.19
CA PHE A 439 -28.97 -4.53 -27.67
C PHE A 439 -28.64 -5.94 -28.21
N GLU A 440 -29.60 -6.58 -28.89
CA GLU A 440 -29.42 -7.78 -29.72
C GLU A 440 -29.37 -7.44 -31.22
N GLY A 441 -29.38 -6.14 -31.58
CA GLY A 441 -29.34 -5.67 -32.96
C GLY A 441 -30.70 -5.41 -33.61
N LEU A 442 -31.80 -5.36 -32.84
CA LEU A 442 -33.11 -4.94 -33.35
C LEU A 442 -33.12 -3.42 -33.59
N LEU A 443 -33.05 -3.02 -34.85
CA LEU A 443 -33.13 -1.62 -35.25
C LEU A 443 -34.59 -1.27 -35.61
N ASP A 444 -35.19 -0.28 -34.94
CA ASP A 444 -36.52 0.23 -35.29
C ASP A 444 -36.40 1.22 -36.47
N PHE A 445 -36.64 0.72 -37.68
CA PHE A 445 -36.55 1.51 -38.92
C PHE A 445 -37.79 2.38 -39.20
N LYS A 446 -38.56 2.77 -38.19
CA LYS A 446 -39.77 3.62 -38.36
C LYS A 446 -39.51 4.98 -38.99
N THR A 447 -38.27 5.45 -39.04
CA THR A 447 -37.88 6.65 -39.79
C THR A 447 -36.99 6.29 -40.98
N GLY A 448 -37.56 5.60 -41.97
CA GLY A 448 -37.32 5.62 -43.43
C GLY A 448 -36.02 6.17 -44.07
N LYS A 449 -34.90 6.22 -43.36
CA LYS A 449 -33.62 6.69 -43.86
C LYS A 449 -32.60 5.63 -43.48
N SER A 450 -32.10 4.92 -44.48
CA SER A 450 -30.98 3.97 -44.42
C SER A 450 -31.32 2.48 -44.23
N HIS A 451 -32.28 1.95 -44.99
CA HIS A 451 -32.37 0.51 -45.19
C HIS A 451 -31.69 0.13 -46.52
N PRO A 452 -30.62 -0.67 -46.53
CA PRO A 452 -29.85 -0.98 -47.74
C PRO A 452 -30.65 -1.80 -48.77
N ILE A 453 -31.73 -2.48 -48.36
CA ILE A 453 -32.65 -3.19 -49.29
C ILE A 453 -33.64 -2.21 -49.96
N ILE A 454 -33.86 -1.01 -49.40
CA ILE A 454 -34.78 0.00 -49.97
C ILE A 454 -34.03 0.97 -50.90
N PHE A 455 -32.71 1.11 -50.73
CA PHE A 455 -31.86 2.00 -51.55
C PHE A 455 -30.72 1.21 -52.19
N GLU A 456 -31.00 0.53 -53.32
CA GLU A 456 -30.07 -0.36 -54.05
C GLU A 456 -28.73 0.29 -54.46
N ASN A 457 -28.65 1.62 -54.50
CA ASN A 457 -27.44 2.38 -54.89
C ASN A 457 -26.72 3.07 -53.73
N MET A 458 -27.01 2.70 -52.47
CA MET A 458 -26.37 3.34 -51.32
C MET A 458 -24.96 2.78 -51.08
N GLN A 459 -23.93 3.54 -51.46
CA GLN A 459 -22.56 3.26 -51.03
C GLN A 459 -22.39 3.62 -49.54
N VAL A 460 -22.26 2.60 -48.70
CA VAL A 460 -22.08 2.75 -47.25
C VAL A 460 -20.63 2.41 -46.91
N SER A 461 -19.86 3.38 -46.40
CA SER A 461 -18.52 3.10 -45.85
C SER A 461 -18.65 2.36 -44.52
N ALA A 462 -17.61 1.62 -44.11
CA ALA A 462 -17.59 0.92 -42.82
C ALA A 462 -17.88 1.87 -41.63
N SER A 463 -17.35 3.09 -41.68
CA SER A 463 -17.62 4.16 -40.70
C SER A 463 -19.07 4.65 -40.67
N ARG A 464 -19.77 4.57 -41.82
CA ARG A 464 -21.18 4.96 -41.95
C ARG A 464 -22.13 3.86 -41.44
N PHE A 465 -21.69 2.61 -41.49
CA PHE A 465 -22.36 1.49 -40.82
C PHE A 465 -22.30 1.62 -39.29
N GLU A 466 -21.14 1.99 -38.74
CA GLU A 466 -21.01 2.23 -37.30
C GLU A 466 -21.89 3.39 -36.82
N THR A 467 -22.01 4.48 -37.58
CA THR A 467 -22.85 5.62 -37.18
C THR A 467 -24.37 5.37 -37.28
N LEU A 468 -24.81 4.43 -38.14
CA LEU A 468 -26.20 3.98 -38.16
C LEU A 468 -26.61 3.21 -36.88
N THR A 469 -25.65 2.62 -36.16
CA THR A 469 -25.90 1.95 -34.88
C THR A 469 -25.99 2.89 -33.68
N PHE A 470 -25.64 4.18 -33.82
CA PHE A 470 -25.59 5.15 -32.71
C PHE A 470 -26.69 6.22 -32.73
N SER A 471 -27.58 6.25 -33.72
CA SER A 471 -28.64 7.25 -33.82
C SER A 471 -30.00 6.77 -33.26
N SER A 472 -30.07 6.50 -31.96
CA SER A 472 -31.37 6.32 -31.25
C SER A 472 -31.29 6.67 -29.76
N SER A 473 -30.68 7.79 -29.37
CA SER A 473 -30.85 8.29 -27.99
C SER A 473 -30.75 9.81 -27.88
N LYS A 474 -31.68 10.51 -28.53
CA LYS A 474 -32.11 11.86 -28.12
C LYS A 474 -33.60 12.03 -28.40
N SER A 475 -34.41 11.72 -27.41
CA SER A 475 -35.72 12.33 -27.14
C SER A 475 -35.96 12.26 -25.65
#